data_AF-A0A562MVG3-F1
#
_entry.id   AF-A0A562MVG3-F1
#
_cell.length_a   1.000
_cell.length_b   1.000
_cell.length_c   1.000
_cell.angle_alpha   90.00
_cell.angle_beta   90.00
_cell.angle_gamma   90.00
#
_symmetry.space_group_name_H-M   'P 1'
#
loop_
_entity.id
_entity.type
_entity.pdbx_description
1 polymer ?
#
loop_
_entity_poly.entity_id
_entity_poly.type
_entity_poly.pdbx_seq_one_letter_code
_entity_poly.pdbx_strand_id
1 'polypeptide(L)'
;MKNKDLFIADLIRIFPNLEEEILDEDYSFSITLQMGSLKRYIQKAIDDDNSDLFDAVVAFLNENLPLVDKKVQNTIFISFLEKLDFSGTPKFKQKLVGTLRRAHGYWKLHDRKKIPG
;
A
#
# COMPACT_ATOMS: atom_id res chain seq x y z
N MET A 1 -16.09 -0.22 -10.79
CA MET A 1 -15.34 -0.52 -9.56
C MET A 1 -14.40 -1.67 -9.89
N LYS A 2 -13.11 -1.47 -9.67
CA LYS A 2 -12.02 -2.37 -10.04
C LYS A 2 -11.92 -3.51 -9.02
N ASN A 3 -11.79 -4.75 -9.49
CA ASN A 3 -11.64 -5.90 -8.59
C ASN A 3 -10.17 -6.10 -8.20
N LYS A 4 -9.89 -7.10 -7.35
CA LYS A 4 -8.52 -7.40 -6.89
C LYS A 4 -7.58 -7.72 -8.06
N ASP A 5 -8.04 -8.48 -9.04
CA ASP A 5 -7.17 -9.00 -10.10
C ASP A 5 -6.71 -7.87 -11.01
N LEU A 6 -7.61 -6.93 -11.34
CA LEU A 6 -7.24 -5.70 -12.05
C LEU A 6 -6.29 -4.82 -11.22
N PHE A 7 -6.44 -4.79 -9.89
CA PHE A 7 -5.53 -4.03 -9.02
C PHE A 7 -4.12 -4.59 -9.07
N ILE A 8 -4.00 -5.91 -9.00
CA ILE A 8 -2.73 -6.62 -9.12
C ILE A 8 -2.14 -6.47 -10.51
N ALA A 9 -2.94 -6.58 -11.57
CA ALA A 9 -2.46 -6.39 -12.94
C ALA A 9 -1.86 -4.99 -13.16
N ASP A 10 -2.52 -3.94 -12.67
CA ASP A 10 -1.95 -2.59 -12.73
C ASP A 10 -0.73 -2.41 -11.83
N LEU A 11 -0.67 -3.08 -10.68
CA LEU A 11 0.51 -3.04 -9.81
C LEU A 11 1.72 -3.64 -10.54
N ILE A 12 1.57 -4.82 -11.14
CA ILE A 12 2.62 -5.50 -11.90
C ILE A 12 3.03 -4.68 -13.13
N ARG A 13 2.07 -4.05 -13.82
CA ARG A 13 2.36 -3.18 -14.97
C ARG A 13 3.29 -2.02 -14.60
N ILE A 14 3.17 -1.47 -13.39
CA ILE A 14 4.01 -0.37 -12.91
C ILE A 14 5.31 -0.89 -12.25
N PHE A 15 5.24 -2.03 -11.57
CA PHE A 15 6.36 -2.66 -10.86
C PHE A 15 6.57 -4.09 -11.36
N PRO A 16 7.05 -4.29 -12.61
CA PRO A 16 7.18 -5.61 -13.22
C PRO A 16 8.16 -6.50 -12.47
N ASN A 17 9.11 -5.91 -11.74
CA ASN A 17 10.04 -6.63 -10.87
C ASN A 17 9.37 -7.34 -9.68
N LEU A 18 8.09 -7.07 -9.41
CA LEU A 18 7.30 -7.76 -8.38
C LEU A 18 6.44 -8.90 -8.94
N GLU A 19 6.41 -9.09 -10.27
CA GLU A 19 5.52 -10.05 -10.92
C GLU A 19 5.67 -11.46 -10.35
N GLU A 20 6.90 -11.99 -10.32
CA GLU A 20 7.19 -13.33 -9.81
C GLU A 20 6.75 -13.49 -8.34
N GLU A 21 7.04 -12.51 -7.49
CA GLU A 21 6.71 -12.56 -6.06
C GLU A 21 5.21 -12.34 -5.77
N ILE A 22 4.47 -11.70 -6.67
CA ILE A 22 3.04 -11.40 -6.51
C ILE A 22 2.16 -12.49 -7.14
N LEU A 23 2.63 -13.09 -8.23
CA LEU A 23 1.93 -14.16 -8.96
C LEU A 23 2.38 -15.56 -8.56
N ASP A 24 3.29 -15.68 -7.58
CA ASP A 24 3.63 -16.95 -6.94
C ASP A 24 2.35 -17.76 -6.67
N GLU A 25 2.32 -19.03 -7.08
CA GLU A 25 1.16 -19.89 -7.00
C GLU A 25 0.61 -19.95 -5.56
N ASP A 26 1.47 -19.89 -4.56
CA ASP A 26 1.13 -19.89 -3.13
C ASP A 26 0.52 -18.55 -2.65
N TYR A 27 0.71 -17.46 -3.40
CA TYR A 27 0.26 -16.11 -3.03
C TYR A 27 -0.88 -15.58 -3.92
N SER A 28 -0.97 -16.06 -5.16
CA SER A 28 -1.87 -15.57 -6.23
C SER A 28 -3.35 -15.58 -5.83
N PHE A 29 -3.77 -16.50 -4.97
CA PHE A 29 -5.14 -16.62 -4.48
C PHE A 29 -5.49 -15.64 -3.36
N SER A 30 -4.51 -14.97 -2.74
CA SER A 30 -4.71 -14.13 -1.57
C SER A 30 -4.10 -12.74 -1.73
N ILE A 31 -4.96 -11.73 -1.89
CA ILE A 31 -4.54 -10.32 -1.89
C ILE A 31 -3.73 -9.95 -0.64
N THR A 32 -4.01 -10.57 0.50
CA THR A 32 -3.24 -10.36 1.74
C THR A 32 -1.77 -10.76 1.58
N LEU A 33 -1.51 -11.90 0.90
CA LEU A 33 -0.15 -12.39 0.67
C LEU A 33 0.55 -11.53 -0.39
N GLN A 34 -0.14 -11.18 -1.47
CA GLN A 34 0.34 -10.27 -2.52
C GLN A 34 0.72 -8.89 -1.96
N MET A 35 -0.09 -8.35 -1.05
CA MET A 35 0.20 -7.11 -0.34
C MET A 35 1.36 -7.26 0.65
N GLY A 36 1.64 -8.47 1.13
CA GLY A 36 2.85 -8.80 1.88
C GLY A 36 4.12 -8.60 1.05
N SER A 37 4.12 -9.01 -0.23
CA SER A 37 5.24 -8.78 -1.16
C SER A 37 5.45 -7.29 -1.39
N LEU A 38 4.39 -6.54 -1.71
CA LEU A 38 4.47 -5.08 -1.86
C LEU A 38 4.94 -4.39 -0.57
N LYS A 39 4.50 -4.86 0.60
CA LYS A 39 4.95 -4.36 1.90
C LYS A 39 6.47 -4.49 2.04
N ARG A 40 7.03 -5.67 1.79
CA ARG A 40 8.49 -5.89 1.87
C ARG A 40 9.23 -4.96 0.93
N TYR A 41 8.72 -4.80 -0.28
CA TYR A 41 9.32 -3.96 -1.31
C TYR A 41 9.41 -2.48 -0.90
N ILE A 42 8.31 -1.88 -0.45
CA ILE A 42 8.33 -0.47 -0.01
C ILE A 42 8.98 -0.30 1.37
N GLN A 43 8.94 -1.31 2.25
CA GLN A 43 9.70 -1.25 3.51
C GLN A 43 11.19 -1.13 3.23
N LYS A 44 11.72 -1.89 2.27
CA LYS A 44 13.12 -1.74 1.83
C LYS A 44 13.40 -0.32 1.32
N ALA A 45 12.48 0.28 0.57
CA ALA A 45 12.62 1.67 0.12
C ALA A 45 12.69 2.66 1.30
N ILE A 46 11.89 2.42 2.35
CA ILE A 46 11.90 3.23 3.58
C ILE A 46 13.23 3.06 4.34
N ASP A 47 13.70 1.82 4.47
CA ASP A 47 14.92 1.47 5.21
C ASP A 47 16.18 2.00 4.51
N ASP A 48 16.20 1.97 3.17
CA ASP A 48 17.30 2.46 2.32
C ASP A 48 17.21 3.97 2.01
N ASP A 49 16.25 4.69 2.62
CA ASP A 49 15.93 6.10 2.34
C ASP A 49 15.68 6.44 0.85
N ASN A 50 15.20 5.47 0.09
CA ASN A 50 14.91 5.58 -1.33
C ASN A 50 13.55 6.26 -1.56
N SER A 51 13.56 7.59 -1.54
CA SER A 51 12.34 8.39 -1.70
C SER A 51 11.69 8.24 -3.07
N ASP A 52 12.46 8.03 -4.14
CA ASP A 52 11.89 7.92 -5.50
C ASP A 52 11.01 6.67 -5.62
N LEU A 53 11.51 5.54 -5.10
CA LEU A 53 10.75 4.29 -5.08
C LEU A 53 9.52 4.40 -4.18
N PHE A 54 9.69 4.99 -3.00
CA PHE A 54 8.57 5.23 -2.10
C PHE A 54 7.48 6.06 -2.76
N ASP A 55 7.86 7.12 -3.48
CA ASP A 55 6.93 8.03 -4.15
C ASP A 55 6.18 7.36 -5.29
N ALA A 56 6.85 6.52 -6.07
CA ALA A 56 6.21 5.75 -7.12
C ALA A 56 5.10 4.85 -6.54
N VAL A 57 5.37 4.14 -5.43
CA VAL A 57 4.36 3.28 -4.78
C VAL A 57 3.23 4.12 -4.20
N VAL A 58 3.52 5.24 -3.54
CA VAL A 58 2.49 6.12 -2.98
C VAL A 58 1.62 6.73 -4.07
N ALA A 59 2.19 7.13 -5.21
CA ALA A 59 1.45 7.62 -6.37
C ALA A 59 0.51 6.55 -6.92
N PHE A 60 1.01 5.32 -7.11
CA PHE A 60 0.20 4.19 -7.55
C PHE A 60 -1.01 3.97 -6.62
N LEU A 61 -0.79 3.95 -5.30
CA LEU A 61 -1.85 3.78 -4.31
C LEU A 61 -2.87 4.91 -4.36
N ASN A 62 -2.39 6.15 -4.50
CA ASN A 62 -3.22 7.34 -4.59
C ASN A 62 -4.21 7.29 -5.76
N GLU A 63 -3.76 6.75 -6.90
CA GLU A 63 -4.55 6.61 -8.13
C GLU A 63 -5.47 5.37 -8.10
N ASN A 64 -5.00 4.25 -7.53
CA ASN A 64 -5.66 2.96 -7.69
C ASN A 64 -6.53 2.52 -6.50
N LEU A 65 -6.18 2.89 -5.27
CA LEU A 65 -6.99 2.53 -4.09
C LEU A 65 -8.47 2.96 -4.20
N PRO A 66 -8.82 4.15 -4.69
CA PRO A 66 -10.22 4.62 -4.70
C PRO A 66 -11.07 3.87 -5.73
N LEU A 67 -10.42 3.28 -6.72
CA LEU A 67 -11.08 2.59 -7.82
C LEU A 67 -11.53 1.19 -7.42
N VAL A 68 -10.93 0.58 -6.38
CA VAL A 68 -11.30 -0.75 -5.91
C VAL A 68 -12.43 -0.69 -4.87
N ASP A 69 -13.09 -1.81 -4.62
CA ASP A 69 -14.17 -1.84 -3.62
C ASP A 69 -13.65 -1.69 -2.19
N LYS A 70 -14.54 -1.28 -1.27
CA LYS A 70 -14.18 -1.03 0.14
C LYS A 70 -13.58 -2.26 0.84
N LYS A 71 -13.98 -3.47 0.47
CA LYS A 71 -13.46 -4.71 1.07
C LYS A 71 -11.99 -4.88 0.67
N VAL A 72 -11.69 -4.75 -0.62
CA VAL A 72 -10.31 -4.77 -1.15
C VAL A 72 -9.47 -3.65 -0.53
N GLN A 73 -9.99 -2.41 -0.48
CA GLN A 73 -9.29 -1.29 0.14
C GLN A 73 -8.95 -1.56 1.62
N ASN A 74 -9.91 -2.09 2.39
CA ASN A 74 -9.71 -2.43 3.79
C ASN A 74 -8.68 -3.55 3.96
N THR A 75 -8.71 -4.58 3.10
CA THR A 75 -7.70 -5.63 3.13
C THR A 75 -6.31 -5.08 2.82
N ILE A 76 -6.15 -4.21 1.82
CA ILE A 76 -4.86 -3.56 1.51
C ILE A 76 -4.38 -2.73 2.70
N PHE A 77 -5.27 -1.97 3.34
CA PHE A 77 -4.91 -1.18 4.51
C PHE A 77 -4.36 -2.05 5.65
N ILE A 78 -5.09 -3.08 6.07
CA ILE A 78 -4.72 -3.93 7.21
C ILE A 78 -3.50 -4.81 6.90
N SER A 79 -3.44 -5.37 5.69
CA SER A 79 -2.38 -6.32 5.32
C SER A 79 -1.05 -5.64 4.99
N PHE A 80 -1.09 -4.38 4.56
CA PHE A 80 0.07 -3.66 4.05
C PHE A 80 0.30 -2.33 4.76
N LEU A 81 -0.57 -1.33 4.58
CA LEU A 81 -0.31 0.05 5.02
C LEU A 81 -0.13 0.18 6.53
N GLU A 82 -0.94 -0.53 7.31
CA GLU A 82 -0.86 -0.54 8.78
C GLU A 82 0.41 -1.22 9.29
N LYS A 83 1.04 -2.07 8.48
CA LYS A 83 2.20 -2.89 8.88
C LYS A 83 3.54 -2.28 8.51
N LEU A 84 3.58 -1.12 7.86
CA LEU A 84 4.83 -0.43 7.54
C LEU A 84 5.45 0.18 8.80
N ASP A 85 6.75 -0.02 8.97
CA ASP A 85 7.52 0.59 10.04
C ASP A 85 8.16 1.89 9.53
N PHE A 86 7.92 2.97 10.27
CA PHE A 86 8.44 4.31 10.00
C PHE A 86 9.25 4.86 11.17
N SER A 87 9.58 4.02 12.16
CA SER A 87 10.27 4.44 13.38
C SER A 87 11.60 5.13 13.10
N GLY A 88 12.37 4.64 12.12
CA GLY A 88 13.64 5.22 11.69
C GLY A 88 13.51 6.44 10.76
N THR A 89 12.38 6.61 10.07
CA THR A 89 12.22 7.63 9.01
C THR A 89 10.81 8.26 9.01
N PRO A 90 10.46 9.07 10.03
CA PRO A 90 9.12 9.65 10.18
C PRO A 90 8.64 10.51 8.98
N LYS A 91 9.56 11.04 8.17
CA LYS A 91 9.28 11.81 6.96
C LYS A 91 8.43 11.02 5.95
N PHE A 92 8.67 9.72 5.79
CA PHE A 92 7.91 8.86 4.88
C PHE A 92 6.47 8.69 5.36
N LYS A 93 6.27 8.52 6.67
CA LYS A 93 4.93 8.46 7.27
C LYS A 93 4.14 9.73 6.99
N GLN A 94 4.74 10.90 7.21
CA GLN A 94 4.09 12.19 6.95
C GLN A 94 3.72 12.33 5.47
N LYS A 95 4.58 11.87 4.57
CA LYS A 95 4.36 11.91 3.12
C LYS A 95 3.23 10.98 2.68
N LEU A 96 3.21 9.74 3.17
CA LEU A 96 2.13 8.78 2.93
C LEU A 96 0.78 9.33 3.38
N VAL A 97 0.70 9.74 4.65
CA VAL A 97 -0.54 10.28 5.23
C VAL A 97 -0.96 11.55 4.50
N GLY A 98 -0.03 12.46 4.22
CA GLY A 98 -0.31 13.69 3.50
C GLY A 98 -0.92 13.43 2.11
N THR A 99 -0.38 12.47 1.38
CA THR A 99 -0.83 12.11 0.03
C THR A 99 -2.19 11.44 0.06
N LEU A 100 -2.35 10.36 0.83
CA LEU A 100 -3.61 9.60 0.88
C LEU A 100 -4.75 10.38 1.55
N ARG A 101 -4.45 11.25 2.53
CA ARG A 101 -5.47 12.10 3.18
C ARG A 101 -6.04 13.14 2.23
N ARG A 102 -5.19 13.78 1.41
CA ARG A 102 -5.62 14.78 0.42
C ARG A 102 -6.57 14.17 -0.60
N ALA A 103 -6.31 12.93 -1.00
CA ALA A 103 -7.04 12.35 -2.09
C ALA A 103 -8.36 11.71 -1.64
N HIS A 104 -8.40 11.02 -0.49
CA HIS A 104 -9.54 10.12 -0.22
C HIS A 104 -10.09 10.13 1.21
N GLY A 105 -9.55 10.96 2.12
CA GLY A 105 -9.99 10.99 3.53
C GLY A 105 -9.82 9.66 4.29
N TYR A 106 -9.21 8.66 3.66
CA TYR A 106 -9.13 7.26 4.10
C TYR A 106 -8.49 7.10 5.49
N TRP A 107 -7.49 7.94 5.77
CA TRP A 107 -6.78 7.91 7.04
C TRP A 107 -7.64 8.37 8.24
N LYS A 108 -8.64 9.24 8.02
CA LYS A 108 -9.52 9.73 9.09
C LYS A 108 -10.43 8.63 9.68
N LEU A 109 -10.67 7.53 8.95
CA LEU A 109 -11.49 6.42 9.43
C LEU A 109 -10.74 5.55 10.45
N HIS A 110 -9.42 5.45 10.32
CA HIS A 110 -8.59 4.54 11.12
C HIS A 110 -7.84 5.26 12.26
N ASP A 111 -7.61 6.58 12.16
CA ASP A 111 -7.04 7.38 13.26
C ASP A 111 -8.00 7.57 14.45
N ARG A 112 -9.31 7.29 14.29
CA ARG A 112 -10.30 7.41 15.38
C ARG A 112 -10.11 6.39 16.51
N LYS A 113 -9.16 5.45 16.42
CA LYS A 113 -8.84 4.51 17.50
C LYS A 113 -7.74 4.98 18.47
N LYS A 114 -7.21 6.21 18.31
CA LYS A 114 -6.27 6.80 19.28
C LYS A 114 -6.67 8.24 19.64
N ILE A 115 -7.81 8.39 20.32
CA ILE A 115 -7.98 9.49 21.27
C ILE A 115 -8.02 8.83 22.65
N PRO A 116 -6.95 8.91 23.45
CA PRO A 116 -7.08 8.59 24.86
C PRO A 116 -7.98 9.66 25.48
N GLY A 117 -9.10 9.22 26.05
CA GLY A 117 -9.79 9.99 27.09
C GLY A 117 -9.00 9.93 28.39
#